data_AF-A0A6A6XXH3-F1
#
_entry.id   AF-A0A6A6XXH3-F1
#
_cell.length_a   1.000
_cell.length_b   1.000
_cell.length_c   1.000
_cell.angle_alpha   90.00
_cell.angle_beta   90.00
_cell.angle_gamma   90.00
#
_symmetry.space_group_name_H-M   'P 1'
#
loop_
_entity.id
_entity.type
_entity.pdbx_description
1 polymer ?
#
loop_
_entity_poly.entity_id
_entity_poly.type
_entity_poly.pdbx_seq_one_letter_code
_entity_poly.pdbx_strand_id
1 'polypeptide(L)'
;MQFSTTLVSLVIAALSVQAMPATPVQERQSTPTIYARFYPDGGCHGDWVDDTVFVQSTTATTCVNNGLTSPYNSTFFSGNTATRTLRVFSASGCTGNYFDVLPGVNNCFAQHVGSSRFL
;
A
#
# COMPACT_ATOMS: atom_id res chain seq x y z
N MET A 1 66.64 -25.67 -32.21
CA MET A 1 65.72 -25.58 -31.06
C MET A 1 64.37 -25.11 -31.59
N GLN A 2 63.35 -25.94 -31.46
CA GLN A 2 61.97 -25.62 -31.82
C GLN A 2 61.36 -24.74 -30.71
N PHE A 3 60.76 -23.63 -31.12
CA PHE A 3 59.75 -22.89 -30.35
C PHE A 3 58.56 -22.79 -31.31
N SER A 4 57.51 -23.61 -31.15
CA SER A 4 56.38 -23.38 -30.23
C SER A 4 55.77 -22.00 -30.44
N THR A 5 54.61 -21.94 -31.09
CA THR A 5 53.30 -21.68 -30.43
C THR A 5 52.24 -21.33 -31.47
N THR A 6 51.23 -22.19 -31.57
CA THR A 6 49.94 -21.96 -32.23
C THR A 6 49.17 -20.89 -31.46
N LEU A 7 48.94 -19.72 -32.08
CA LEU A 7 48.07 -18.68 -31.55
C LEU A 7 46.63 -18.92 -32.01
N VAL A 8 45.81 -19.38 -31.08
CA VAL A 8 44.36 -19.49 -31.18
C VAL A 8 43.77 -18.07 -31.15
N SER A 9 43.30 -17.59 -32.30
CA SER A 9 42.55 -16.33 -32.37
C SER A 9 41.10 -16.57 -31.96
N LEU A 10 40.80 -16.40 -30.67
CA LEU A 10 39.44 -16.41 -30.15
C LEU A 10 38.81 -15.03 -30.42
N VAL A 11 37.98 -14.95 -31.47
CA VAL A 11 37.18 -13.76 -31.78
C VAL A 11 36.10 -13.63 -30.70
N ILE A 12 36.32 -12.70 -29.76
CA ILE A 12 35.33 -12.31 -28.76
C ILE A 12 34.26 -11.50 -29.51
N ALA A 13 33.12 -12.13 -29.80
CA ALA A 13 31.93 -11.45 -30.24
C ALA A 13 31.48 -10.52 -29.10
N ALA A 14 31.82 -9.24 -29.22
CA ALA A 14 31.24 -8.18 -28.43
C ALA A 14 29.75 -8.08 -28.77
N LEU A 15 28.93 -8.90 -28.12
CA LEU A 15 27.51 -8.66 -28.02
C LEU A 15 27.35 -7.37 -27.22
N SER A 16 27.27 -6.25 -27.94
CA SER A 16 26.68 -5.03 -27.43
C SER A 16 25.22 -5.35 -27.13
N VAL A 17 24.95 -5.88 -25.94
CA VAL A 17 23.62 -5.84 -25.34
C VAL A 17 23.35 -4.36 -25.18
N GLN A 18 22.69 -3.78 -26.18
CA GLN A 18 22.00 -2.52 -26.01
C GLN A 18 20.95 -2.85 -24.96
N ALA A 19 21.26 -2.56 -23.70
CA ALA A 19 20.24 -2.41 -22.70
C ALA A 19 19.31 -1.35 -23.26
N MET A 20 18.22 -1.80 -23.90
CA MET A 20 17.11 -0.92 -24.18
C MET A 20 16.84 -0.21 -22.85
N PRO A 21 16.82 1.13 -22.81
CA PRO A 21 16.33 1.79 -21.63
C PRO A 21 14.95 1.20 -21.41
N ALA A 22 14.82 0.40 -20.34
CA ALA A 22 13.53 -0.04 -19.88
C ALA A 22 12.69 1.22 -19.87
N THR A 23 11.55 1.16 -20.56
CA THR A 23 10.50 2.18 -20.60
C THR A 23 10.60 3.05 -19.36
N PRO A 24 10.64 4.40 -19.49
CA PRO A 24 10.77 5.25 -18.33
C PRO A 24 9.79 4.72 -17.30
N VAL A 25 10.27 4.53 -16.07
CA VAL A 25 9.46 4.18 -14.93
C VAL A 25 8.41 5.27 -14.86
N GLN A 26 7.33 5.09 -15.63
CA GLN A 26 6.13 5.87 -15.61
C GLN A 26 5.79 5.76 -14.15
N GLU A 27 5.96 6.89 -13.46
CA GLU A 27 5.88 6.98 -12.03
C GLU A 27 4.79 6.03 -11.58
N ARG A 28 5.11 5.14 -10.63
CA ARG A 28 4.08 4.73 -9.69
C ARG A 28 3.62 6.05 -9.07
N GLN A 29 2.74 6.78 -9.76
CA GLN A 29 2.07 7.95 -9.24
C GLN A 29 1.50 7.41 -7.95
N SER A 30 2.08 7.88 -6.86
CA SER A 30 1.84 7.37 -5.52
C SER A 30 0.36 7.58 -5.25
N THR A 31 -0.48 6.59 -5.60
CA THR A 31 -1.91 6.68 -5.39
C THR A 31 -2.06 6.94 -3.90
N PRO A 32 -2.66 8.08 -3.49
CA PRO A 32 -2.68 8.44 -2.09
C PRO A 32 -3.35 7.32 -1.29
N THR A 33 -2.69 6.84 -0.24
CA THR A 33 -3.13 5.68 0.55
C THR A 33 -3.12 5.97 2.03
N ILE A 34 -3.96 5.24 2.75
CA ILE A 34 -3.93 5.17 4.21
C ILE A 34 -3.78 3.71 4.60
N TYR A 35 -2.77 3.42 5.41
CA TYR A 35 -2.52 2.08 5.92
C TYR A 35 -3.17 1.94 7.29
N ALA A 36 -3.96 0.89 7.50
CA ALA A 36 -4.65 0.63 8.76
C ALA A 36 -4.22 -0.72 9.33
N ARG A 37 -3.84 -0.73 10.61
CA ARG A 37 -3.55 -1.95 11.37
C ARG A 37 -4.64 -2.17 12.40
N PHE A 38 -5.11 -3.40 12.52
CA PHE A 38 -6.18 -3.78 13.43
C PHE A 38 -5.59 -4.52 14.63
N TYR A 39 -5.97 -4.11 15.83
CA TYR A 39 -5.43 -4.65 17.08
C TYR A 39 -6.54 -5.31 17.92
N PRO A 40 -6.22 -6.39 18.64
CA PRO A 40 -7.20 -7.08 19.49
C PRO A 40 -7.53 -6.28 20.75
N ASP A 41 -6.72 -5.29 21.12
CA ASP A 41 -6.94 -4.41 22.27
C ASP A 41 -7.60 -3.08 21.85
N GLY A 42 -7.98 -2.25 22.83
CA GLY A 42 -8.60 -0.94 22.58
C GLY A 42 -7.60 0.20 22.38
N GLY A 43 -6.29 -0.07 22.43
CA GLY A 43 -5.24 0.95 22.51
C GLY A 43 -4.28 1.00 21.32
N CYS A 44 -4.47 0.16 20.30
CA CYS A 44 -3.53 -0.03 19.20
C CYS A 44 -2.13 -0.46 19.67
N HIS A 45 -2.06 -1.36 20.64
CA HIS A 45 -0.80 -1.87 21.18
C HIS A 45 -0.61 -3.36 20.89
N GLY A 46 0.65 -3.80 20.92
CA GLY A 46 1.02 -5.21 20.75
C GLY A 46 1.08 -5.65 19.28
N ASP A 47 0.81 -6.93 19.04
CA ASP A 47 0.77 -7.50 17.69
C ASP A 47 -0.58 -7.23 17.04
N TRP A 48 -0.56 -6.75 15.79
CA TRP A 48 -1.78 -6.55 15.03
C TRP A 48 -2.31 -7.88 14.50
N VAL A 49 -3.63 -8.01 14.43
CA VAL A 49 -4.31 -9.22 13.94
C VAL A 49 -4.52 -9.20 12.44
N ASP A 50 -4.62 -8.00 11.86
CA ASP A 50 -4.87 -7.81 10.44
C ASP A 50 -4.44 -6.41 10.00
N ASP A 51 -4.37 -6.17 8.70
CA ASP A 51 -4.07 -4.88 8.11
C ASP A 51 -4.82 -4.66 6.79
N THR A 52 -5.06 -3.39 6.46
CA THR A 52 -5.76 -3.03 5.23
C THR A 52 -5.23 -1.71 4.70
N VAL A 53 -5.24 -1.57 3.37
CA VAL A 53 -4.84 -0.35 2.69
C VAL A 53 -6.05 0.30 2.05
N PHE A 54 -6.37 1.52 2.49
CA PHE A 54 -7.37 2.36 1.86
C PHE A 54 -6.71 3.16 0.75
N VAL A 55 -7.05 2.84 -0.50
CA VAL A 55 -6.52 3.51 -1.68
C VAL A 55 -7.48 4.61 -2.11
N GLN A 56 -7.00 5.86 -2.15
CA GLN A 56 -7.77 6.99 -2.63
C GLN A 56 -7.86 6.92 -4.17
N SER A 57 -8.92 6.28 -4.66
CA SER A 57 -9.25 6.29 -6.09
C SER A 57 -9.66 7.68 -6.55
N THR A 58 -9.46 7.98 -7.84
CA THR A 58 -9.96 9.20 -8.50
C THR A 58 -11.49 9.31 -8.37
N THR A 59 -12.18 8.18 -8.26
CA THR A 59 -13.62 8.07 -8.00
C THR A 59 -13.88 7.96 -6.50
N ALA A 60 -13.45 8.98 -5.74
CA ALA A 60 -13.36 8.96 -4.28
C ALA A 60 -14.67 8.64 -3.51
N THR A 61 -15.83 8.63 -4.17
CA THR A 61 -17.14 8.42 -3.56
C THR A 61 -17.59 6.97 -3.44
N THR A 62 -16.83 6.00 -3.96
CA THR A 62 -17.20 4.58 -3.86
C THR A 62 -17.07 4.09 -2.43
N CYS A 63 -18.17 3.55 -1.89
CA CYS A 63 -18.16 2.89 -0.60
C CYS A 63 -17.45 1.53 -0.70
N VAL A 64 -16.49 1.30 0.20
CA VAL A 64 -15.75 0.04 0.27
C VAL A 64 -16.02 -0.62 1.61
N ASN A 65 -16.58 -1.83 1.59
CA ASN A 65 -16.73 -2.64 2.80
C ASN A 65 -15.36 -3.13 3.26
N ASN A 66 -15.13 -3.03 4.57
CA ASN A 66 -13.96 -3.64 5.15
C ASN A 66 -14.24 -5.13 5.31
N GLY A 67 -13.51 -5.98 4.59
CA GLY A 67 -13.73 -7.42 4.51
C GLY A 67 -13.18 -8.21 5.70
N LEU A 68 -12.88 -7.53 6.82
CA LEU A 68 -12.26 -8.14 7.99
C LEU A 68 -13.24 -9.12 8.66
N THR A 69 -12.76 -10.34 8.87
CA THR A 69 -13.51 -11.40 9.56
C THR A 69 -13.00 -11.63 10.98
N SER A 70 -11.75 -11.26 11.26
CA SER A 70 -11.14 -11.37 12.58
C SER A 70 -11.68 -10.31 13.55
N PRO A 71 -11.94 -10.66 14.82
CA PRO A 71 -12.33 -9.68 15.83
C PRO A 71 -11.16 -8.75 16.18
N TYR A 72 -11.44 -7.45 16.27
CA TYR A 72 -10.50 -6.42 16.69
C TYR A 72 -11.26 -5.35 17.51
N ASN A 73 -10.53 -4.60 18.33
CA ASN A 73 -11.10 -3.58 19.20
C ASN A 73 -10.57 -2.16 18.90
N SER A 74 -9.45 -2.05 18.19
CA SER A 74 -8.92 -0.77 17.75
C SER A 74 -8.23 -0.85 16.39
N THR A 75 -8.08 0.32 15.77
CA THR A 75 -7.46 0.47 14.45
C THR A 75 -6.49 1.65 14.48
N PHE A 76 -5.26 1.41 14.07
CA PHE A 76 -4.24 2.44 13.92
C PHE A 76 -4.09 2.81 12.44
N PHE A 77 -4.37 4.06 12.11
CA PHE A 77 -4.11 4.60 10.79
C PHE A 77 -2.70 5.21 10.75
N SER A 78 -1.92 4.78 9.77
CA SER A 78 -0.52 5.15 9.58
C SER A 78 -0.20 5.29 8.10
N GLY A 79 0.96 5.86 7.78
CA GLY A 79 1.38 6.05 6.38
C GLY A 79 0.35 6.83 5.55
N ASN A 80 -0.39 7.73 6.19
CA ASN A 80 -1.48 8.47 5.57
C ASN A 80 -0.91 9.49 4.58
N THR A 81 -0.90 9.11 3.31
CA THR A 81 -0.52 9.96 2.17
C THR A 81 -1.74 10.51 1.44
N ALA A 82 -2.95 10.23 1.93
CA ALA A 82 -4.20 10.71 1.36
C ALA A 82 -4.26 12.24 1.35
N THR A 83 -4.93 12.79 0.34
CA THR A 83 -5.23 14.23 0.23
C THR A 83 -6.68 14.53 0.60
N ARG A 84 -7.52 13.50 0.76
CA ARG A 84 -8.93 13.59 1.11
C ARG A 84 -9.19 12.90 2.44
N THR A 85 -10.17 13.41 3.17
CA THR A 85 -10.62 12.79 4.43
C THR A 85 -11.20 11.42 4.13
N LEU A 86 -10.73 10.39 4.84
CA LEU A 86 -11.35 9.07 4.82
C LEU A 86 -12.44 9.05 5.89
N ARG A 87 -13.70 8.88 5.47
CA ARG A 87 -14.80 8.62 6.39
C ARG A 87 -14.95 7.13 6.58
N VAL A 88 -14.84 6.69 7.82
CA VAL A 88 -14.99 5.30 8.22
C VAL A 88 -16.32 5.13 8.93
N PHE A 89 -17.05 4.08 8.56
CA PHE A 89 -18.36 3.74 9.10
C PHE A 89 -18.29 2.45 9.93
N SER A 90 -19.09 2.40 10.98
CA SER A 90 -19.15 1.24 11.88
C SER A 90 -19.81 0.02 11.22
N ALA A 91 -20.71 0.23 10.25
CA ALA A 91 -21.39 -0.83 9.52
C ALA A 91 -20.93 -0.91 8.06
N SER A 92 -21.32 -1.99 7.38
CA SER A 92 -21.13 -2.14 5.94
C SER A 92 -22.06 -1.21 5.15
N GLY A 93 -21.71 -0.93 3.89
CA GLY A 93 -22.51 -0.13 2.97
C GLY A 93 -22.47 1.38 3.24
N CYS A 94 -21.49 1.88 3.98
CA CYS A 94 -21.33 3.29 4.36
C CYS A 94 -22.56 3.84 5.10
N THR A 95 -23.05 3.04 6.04
CA THR A 95 -24.19 3.34 6.90
C THR A 95 -23.80 3.31 8.38
N GLY A 96 -24.62 3.90 9.24
CA GLY A 96 -24.40 3.92 10.69
C GLY A 96 -23.49 5.05 11.17
N ASN A 97 -22.91 4.85 12.36
CA ASN A 97 -22.00 5.81 12.97
C ASN A 97 -20.72 5.91 12.15
N TYR A 98 -20.11 7.09 12.15
CA TYR A 98 -18.89 7.33 11.40
C TYR A 98 -17.89 8.18 12.19
N PHE A 99 -16.63 8.05 11.80
CA PHE A 99 -15.55 8.94 12.20
C PHE A 99 -14.69 9.28 10.99
N ASP A 100 -14.02 10.42 11.07
CA ASP A 100 -13.23 10.97 9.98
C ASP A 100 -11.73 10.88 10.29
N VAL A 101 -10.97 10.33 9.35
CA VAL A 101 -9.51 10.30 9.37
C VAL A 101 -9.03 11.40 8.43
N LEU A 102 -8.44 12.44 9.02
CA LEU A 102 -7.94 13.60 8.28
C LEU A 102 -6.72 13.22 7.42
N PRO A 103 -6.52 13.90 6.27
CA PRO A 103 -5.32 13.75 5.44
C PRO A 103 -4.03 13.94 6.23
N GLY A 104 -3.03 13.07 6.03
CA GLY A 104 -1.71 13.20 6.67
C GLY A 104 -1.66 12.92 8.18
N VAL A 105 -2.78 12.58 8.81
CA VAL A 105 -2.84 12.30 10.25
C VAL A 105 -2.76 10.81 10.50
N ASN A 106 -1.85 10.43 11.40
CA ASN A 106 -1.76 9.08 11.94
C ASN A 106 -2.38 9.07 13.34
N ASN A 107 -3.35 8.19 13.59
CA ASN A 107 -4.03 8.13 14.87
C ASN A 107 -4.63 6.74 15.15
N CYS A 108 -4.83 6.44 16.42
CA CYS A 108 -5.52 5.24 16.89
C CYS A 108 -7.00 5.54 17.18
N PHE A 109 -7.88 4.64 16.75
CA PHE A 109 -9.32 4.70 17.04
C PHE A 109 -9.79 3.38 17.64
N ALA A 110 -10.44 3.43 18.79
CA ALA A 110 -11.10 2.30 19.43
C ALA A 110 -12.55 2.13 18.90
N GLN A 111 -12.70 2.05 17.58
CA GLN A 111 -14.01 1.92 16.91
C GLN A 111 -13.97 0.84 15.84
N HIS A 112 -15.12 0.20 15.61
CA HIS A 112 -15.27 -0.79 14.55
C HIS A 112 -15.28 -0.13 13.17
N VAL A 113 -14.60 -0.75 12.21
CA VAL A 113 -14.42 -0.32 10.82
C VAL A 113 -15.15 -1.31 9.91
N GLY A 114 -16.42 -1.04 9.62
CA GLY A 114 -17.25 -1.89 8.74
C GLY A 114 -17.19 -1.49 7.27
N SER A 115 -17.09 -0.21 6.97
CA SER A 115 -16.88 0.28 5.60
C SER A 115 -16.23 1.66 5.60
N SER A 116 -15.78 2.13 4.45
CA SER A 116 -15.13 3.44 4.33
C SER A 116 -15.37 4.06 2.96
N ARG A 117 -15.27 5.39 2.90
CA ARG A 117 -15.26 6.15 1.64
C ARG A 117 -14.41 7.41 1.81
N PHE A 118 -13.81 7.87 0.72
CA PHE A 118 -13.15 9.18 0.73
C PHE A 118 -14.20 10.30 0.47
N LEU A 119 -13.96 11.48 1.05
CA LEU A 119 -14.84 12.66 0.91
C LEU A 119 -14.29 13.65 -0.09
#